data_AF-A0A3B9KB67-F1
#
_entry.id   AF-A0A3B9KB67-F1
#
_cell.length_a   1.000
_cell.length_b   1.000
_cell.length_c   1.000
_cell.angle_alpha   90.00
_cell.angle_beta   90.00
_cell.angle_gamma   90.00
#
_symmetry.space_group_name_H-M   'P 1'
#
loop_
_entity.id
_entity.type
_entity.pdbx_description
1 polymer ?
#
loop_
_entity_poly.entity_id
_entity_poly.type
_entity_poly.pdbx_seq_one_letter_code
_entity_poly.pdbx_strand_id
1 'polypeptide(L)'
;RLAPFFYLLIFIIFQNQYGSLIAGAFFGIGYGAYTSVDWALTTDVLPPTDEAGKFLGIWSAMGILPQVIGISIGGVLLQLMHTLPYHIGYTVLFAVTIVYFGLGTLVIRQVKGVR
;
A
#
# COMPACT_ATOMS: atom_id res chain seq x y z
N ARG A 1 -8.03 -15.43 1.42
CA ARG A 1 -8.36 -14.44 0.35
C ARG A 1 -9.59 -13.56 0.65
N LEU A 2 -10.12 -13.54 1.89
CA LEU A 2 -11.22 -12.66 2.33
C LEU A 2 -10.82 -11.70 3.47
N ALA A 3 -9.57 -11.81 3.97
CA ALA A 3 -9.05 -10.97 5.05
C ALA A 3 -9.09 -9.45 4.81
N PRO A 4 -8.85 -8.89 3.60
CA PRO A 4 -8.84 -7.44 3.44
C PRO A 4 -10.23 -6.79 3.59
N PHE A 5 -11.31 -7.52 3.31
CA PHE A 5 -12.68 -7.03 3.52
C PHE A 5 -13.04 -6.91 5.00
N PHE A 6 -12.45 -7.76 5.86
CA PHE A 6 -12.71 -7.77 7.30
C PHE A 6 -12.08 -6.56 8.01
N TYR A 7 -10.90 -6.12 7.54
CA TYR A 7 -10.21 -4.94 8.10
C TYR A 7 -10.95 -3.63 7.85
N LEU A 8 -11.60 -3.50 6.69
CA LEU A 8 -12.39 -2.32 6.34
C LEU A 8 -13.68 -2.18 7.18
N LEU A 9 -14.30 -3.31 7.56
CA LEU A 9 -15.49 -3.36 8.40
C LEU A 9 -15.21 -2.94 9.85
N ILE A 10 -14.03 -3.28 10.38
CA ILE A 10 -13.57 -2.86 11.72
C ILE A 10 -13.38 -1.34 11.80
N PHE A 11 -12.83 -0.71 10.76
CA PHE A 11 -12.64 0.74 10.71
C PHE A 11 -13.95 1.53 10.57
N ILE A 12 -14.96 0.94 9.91
CA ILE A 12 -16.28 1.58 9.74
C ILE A 12 -17.14 1.49 11.00
N ILE A 13 -17.03 0.40 11.77
CA ILE A 13 -17.87 0.20 12.98
C ILE A 13 -17.30 0.94 14.20
N PHE A 14 -15.98 1.12 14.29
CA PHE A 14 -15.34 1.83 15.40
C PHE A 14 -14.98 3.28 15.01
N GLN A 15 -15.98 4.17 14.96
CA GLN A 15 -15.75 5.63 14.98
C GLN A 15 -15.36 6.15 16.37
N ASN A 16 -14.66 5.34 17.17
CA ASN A 16 -14.15 5.75 18.47
C ASN A 16 -12.65 6.02 18.32
N GLN A 17 -12.25 7.28 18.53
CA GLN A 17 -10.87 7.76 18.38
C GLN A 17 -9.86 6.85 19.09
N TYR A 18 -10.23 6.32 20.26
CA TYR A 18 -9.41 5.41 21.04
C TYR A 18 -9.23 4.02 20.39
N GLY A 19 -10.24 3.48 19.71
CA GLY A 19 -10.17 2.19 19.02
C GLY A 19 -9.26 2.21 17.80
N SER A 20 -9.32 3.29 17.01
CA SER A 20 -8.42 3.49 15.87
C SER A 20 -6.95 3.67 16.30
N LEU A 21 -6.70 4.29 17.46
CA LEU A 21 -5.36 4.47 18.00
C LEU A 21 -4.75 3.12 18.44
N ILE A 22 -5.53 2.29 19.12
CA ILE A 22 -5.09 0.94 19.52
C ILE A 22 -4.83 0.08 18.28
N ALA A 23 -5.75 0.08 17.31
CA ALA A 23 -5.56 -0.63 16.04
C ALA A 23 -4.33 -0.11 15.27
N GLY A 24 -4.10 1.21 15.27
CA GLY A 24 -2.91 1.84 14.69
C GLY A 24 -1.62 1.41 15.38
N ALA A 25 -1.63 1.24 16.71
CA ALA A 25 -0.47 0.75 17.45
C ALA A 25 -0.13 -0.71 17.08
N PHE A 26 -1.13 -1.60 17.03
CA PHE A 26 -0.93 -2.98 16.58
C PHE A 26 -0.48 -3.05 15.12
N PHE A 27 -1.08 -2.22 14.26
CA PHE A 27 -0.67 -2.10 12.86
C PHE A 27 0.78 -1.62 12.74
N GLY A 28 1.19 -0.61 13.51
CA GLY A 28 2.55 -0.09 13.52
C GLY A 28 3.58 -1.14 13.96
N ILE A 29 3.27 -1.94 14.97
CA ILE A 29 4.14 -3.05 15.41
C ILE A 29 4.28 -4.10 14.30
N GLY A 30 3.16 -4.54 13.72
CA GLY A 30 3.17 -5.52 12.64
C GLY A 30 3.88 -5.01 11.38
N TYR A 31 3.63 -3.75 11.01
CA TYR A 31 4.27 -3.09 9.88
C TYR A 31 5.78 -2.96 10.10
N GLY A 32 6.23 -2.51 11.28
CA GLY A 32 7.64 -2.39 11.61
C GLY A 32 8.39 -3.72 11.60
N ALA A 33 7.76 -4.77 12.15
CA ALA A 33 8.31 -6.13 12.10
C ALA A 33 8.42 -6.64 10.66
N TYR A 34 7.37 -6.46 9.86
CA TYR A 34 7.36 -6.83 8.44
C TYR A 34 8.44 -6.11 7.65
N THR A 35 8.53 -4.78 7.77
CA THR A 35 9.52 -3.98 7.04
C THR A 35 10.96 -4.35 7.43
N SER A 36 11.20 -4.64 8.72
CA SER A 36 12.54 -5.04 9.17
C SER A 36 12.96 -6.38 8.56
N VAL A 37 12.04 -7.34 8.51
CA VAL A 37 12.29 -8.66 7.89
C VAL A 37 12.47 -8.54 6.37
N ASP A 38 11.69 -7.70 5.71
CA ASP A 38 11.79 -7.46 4.26
C ASP A 38 13.16 -6.87 3.87
N TRP A 39 13.65 -5.90 4.64
CA TRP A 39 15.00 -5.34 4.46
C TRP A 39 16.09 -6.37 4.74
N ALA A 40 15.96 -7.16 5.81
CA ALA A 40 16.93 -8.22 6.14
C ALA A 40 17.01 -9.29 5.04
N LEU A 41 15.84 -9.74 4.54
CA LEU A 41 15.77 -10.69 3.44
C LEU A 41 16.41 -10.12 2.18
N THR A 42 16.14 -8.84 1.87
CA THR A 42 16.72 -8.15 0.70
C THR A 42 18.25 -8.11 0.77
N THR A 43 18.82 -7.85 1.96
CA THR A 43 20.28 -7.88 2.14
C THR A 43 20.86 -9.30 2.14
N ASP A 44 20.11 -10.30 2.61
CA ASP A 44 20.54 -11.70 2.63
C ASP A 44 20.55 -12.33 1.22
N VAL A 45 19.64 -11.91 0.33
CA VAL A 45 19.60 -12.39 -1.07
C VAL A 45 20.53 -11.61 -2.00
N LEU A 46 21.22 -10.59 -1.49
CA LEU A 46 22.10 -9.77 -2.31
C LEU A 46 23.34 -10.58 -2.73
N PRO A 47 23.65 -10.70 -4.03
CA PRO A 47 24.84 -11.40 -4.46
C PRO A 47 26.10 -10.67 -3.95
N PRO A 48 27.09 -11.40 -3.39
CA PRO A 48 28.33 -10.81 -2.88
C PRO A 48 29.18 -10.31 -4.04
N THR A 49 28.87 -9.10 -4.49
CA THR A 49 29.49 -8.43 -5.63
C THR A 49 29.69 -6.96 -5.26
N ASP A 50 30.66 -6.31 -5.90
CA ASP A 50 30.94 -4.87 -5.72
C ASP A 50 29.76 -3.97 -6.16
N GLU A 51 28.73 -4.56 -6.80
CA GLU A 51 27.50 -3.90 -7.23
C GLU A 51 26.35 -3.94 -6.20
N ALA A 52 26.58 -4.49 -5.00
CA ALA A 52 25.58 -4.56 -3.92
C ALA A 52 24.85 -3.22 -3.67
N GLY A 53 25.60 -2.12 -3.58
CA GLY A 53 25.03 -0.79 -3.36
C GLY A 53 24.11 -0.32 -4.50
N LYS A 54 24.41 -0.71 -5.74
CA LYS A 54 23.59 -0.38 -6.92
C LYS A 54 22.26 -1.14 -6.90
N PHE A 55 22.27 -2.42 -6.51
CA PHE A 55 21.04 -3.20 -6.38
C PHE A 55 20.13 -2.69 -5.26
N LEU A 56 20.69 -2.33 -4.10
CA LEU A 56 19.92 -1.71 -3.00
C LEU A 56 19.34 -0.33 -3.40
N GLY A 57 20.09 0.44 -4.18
CA GLY A 57 19.62 1.71 -4.75
C GLY A 57 18.42 1.52 -5.69
N ILE A 58 18.47 0.52 -6.58
CA ILE A 58 17.36 0.18 -7.46
C ILE A 58 16.16 -0.33 -6.67
N TRP A 59 16.36 -1.23 -5.70
CA TRP A 59 15.29 -1.75 -4.84
C TRP A 59 14.54 -0.63 -4.11
N SER A 60 15.28 0.32 -3.54
CA SER A 60 14.70 1.48 -2.85
C SER A 60 13.92 2.39 -3.81
N ALA A 61 14.46 2.65 -5.01
CA ALA A 61 13.79 3.44 -6.03
C ALA A 61 12.49 2.78 -6.53
N MET A 62 12.48 1.45 -6.68
CA MET A 62 11.30 0.69 -7.05
C MET A 62 10.22 0.69 -5.96
N GLY A 63 10.59 0.78 -4.68
CA GLY A 63 9.63 0.93 -3.59
C GLY A 63 8.92 2.29 -3.58
N ILE A 64 9.64 3.36 -3.96
CA ILE A 64 9.11 4.73 -3.96
C ILE A 64 8.18 4.97 -5.17
N LEU A 65 8.49 4.38 -6.33
CA LEU A 65 7.77 4.63 -7.58
C LEU A 65 6.24 4.38 -7.47
N PRO A 66 5.76 3.23 -6.96
CA PRO A 66 4.32 3.00 -6.75
C PRO A 66 3.71 3.96 -5.74
N GLN A 67 4.47 4.33 -4.70
CA GLN A 67 3.99 5.19 -3.63
C GLN A 67 3.73 6.61 -4.15
N VAL A 68 4.66 7.17 -4.92
CA VAL A 68 4.50 8.49 -5.55
C VAL A 68 3.31 8.48 -6.52
N ILE A 69 3.22 7.47 -7.39
CA ILE A 69 2.10 7.33 -8.34
C ILE A 69 0.76 7.25 -7.59
N GLY A 70 0.67 6.44 -6.54
CA GLY A 70 -0.52 6.28 -5.72
C GLY A 70 -0.96 7.59 -5.04
N ILE A 71 0.00 8.32 -4.43
CA ILE A 71 -0.28 9.60 -3.78
C ILE A 71 -0.69 10.67 -4.81
N SER A 72 -0.01 10.75 -5.95
CA SER A 72 -0.34 11.72 -7.00
C SER A 72 -1.74 11.50 -7.58
N ILE A 73 -2.10 10.24 -7.88
CA ILE A 73 -3.45 9.91 -8.37
C ILE A 73 -4.50 10.23 -7.29
N GLY A 74 -4.25 9.84 -6.04
CA GLY A 74 -5.16 10.13 -4.93
C GLY A 74 -5.38 11.62 -4.70
N GLY A 75 -4.30 12.41 -4.73
CA GLY A 75 -4.34 13.87 -4.57
C GLY A 75 -5.07 14.59 -5.70
N VAL A 76 -4.79 14.24 -6.97
CA VAL A 76 -5.47 14.81 -8.13
C VAL A 76 -6.96 14.48 -8.13
N LEU A 77 -7.32 13.24 -7.77
CA LEU A 77 -8.71 12.81 -7.67
C LEU A 77 -9.46 13.57 -6.57
N LEU A 78 -8.83 13.77 -5.40
CA LEU A 78 -9.41 14.52 -4.29
C LEU A 78 -9.58 16.01 -4.63
N GLN A 79 -8.60 16.61 -5.33
CA GLN A 79 -8.63 18.00 -5.79
C GLN A 79 -9.77 18.24 -6.79
N LEU A 80 -9.97 17.32 -7.74
CA LEU A 80 -11.04 17.41 -8.75
C LEU A 80 -12.44 17.27 -8.15
N MET A 81 -12.57 16.53 -7.04
CA MET A 81 -13.86 16.22 -6.40
C MET A 81 -14.18 17.15 -5.21
N HIS A 82 -13.33 18.13 -4.92
CA HIS A 82 -13.52 19.08 -3.81
C HIS A 82 -14.69 20.06 -4.05
N THR A 83 -15.23 20.11 -5.27
CA THR A 83 -16.33 20.98 -5.70
C THR A 83 -17.73 20.40 -5.46
N LEU A 84 -17.87 19.15 -5.03
CA LEU A 84 -19.17 18.51 -4.77
C LEU A 84 -19.54 18.56 -3.27
N PRO A 85 -20.73 19.07 -2.89
CA PRO A 85 -21.19 18.97 -1.50
C PRO A 85 -21.51 17.51 -1.16
N TYR A 86 -21.41 17.15 0.13
CA TYR A 86 -21.84 15.88 0.74
C TYR A 86 -20.82 14.74 0.95
N HIS A 87 -19.51 15.00 1.11
CA HIS A 87 -18.52 13.98 1.52
C HIS A 87 -18.43 12.70 0.63
N ILE A 88 -19.03 12.71 -0.57
CA ILE A 88 -19.05 11.58 -1.51
C ILE A 88 -17.64 11.34 -2.11
N GLY A 89 -16.75 12.33 -2.03
CA GLY A 89 -15.39 12.26 -2.54
C GLY A 89 -14.57 11.09 -1.98
N TYR A 90 -14.74 10.75 -0.70
CA TYR A 90 -14.04 9.60 -0.11
C TYR A 90 -14.58 8.27 -0.64
N THR A 91 -15.90 8.12 -0.82
CA THR A 91 -16.52 6.91 -1.38
C THR A 91 -16.05 6.66 -2.82
N VAL A 92 -15.96 7.71 -3.63
CA VAL A 92 -15.45 7.61 -5.01
C VAL A 92 -13.95 7.30 -5.02
N LEU A 93 -13.18 7.89 -4.11
CA LEU A 93 -11.75 7.60 -3.97
C LEU A 93 -11.50 6.13 -3.62
N PHE A 94 -12.30 5.56 -2.72
CA PHE A 94 -12.27 4.13 -2.44
C PHE A 94 -12.71 3.27 -3.63
N ALA A 95 -13.74 3.69 -4.39
CA ALA A 95 -14.18 2.97 -5.59
C ALA A 95 -13.10 2.96 -6.69
N VAL A 96 -12.43 4.10 -6.95
CA VAL A 96 -11.30 4.19 -7.89
C VAL A 96 -10.12 3.35 -7.40
N THR A 97 -9.88 3.31 -6.09
CA THR A 97 -8.85 2.45 -5.50
C THR A 97 -9.14 0.97 -5.74
N ILE A 98 -10.41 0.55 -5.66
CA ILE A 98 -10.83 -0.83 -5.99
C ILE A 98 -10.55 -1.15 -7.46
N VAL A 99 -10.84 -0.22 -8.38
CA VAL A 99 -10.55 -0.41 -9.82
C VAL A 99 -9.04 -0.47 -10.07
N TYR A 100 -8.27 0.42 -9.47
CA TYR A 100 -6.81 0.42 -9.56
C TYR A 100 -6.21 -0.87 -9.00
N PHE A 101 -6.71 -1.34 -7.86
CA PHE A 101 -6.30 -2.61 -7.26
C PHE A 101 -6.70 -3.80 -8.15
N GLY A 102 -7.86 -3.75 -8.80
CA GLY A 102 -8.30 -4.73 -9.79
C GLY A 102 -7.38 -4.78 -11.01
N LEU A 103 -7.00 -3.62 -11.55
CA LEU A 103 -6.05 -3.49 -12.66
C LEU A 103 -4.65 -3.99 -12.25
N GLY A 104 -4.16 -3.60 -11.08
CA GLY A 104 -2.89 -4.11 -10.53
C GLY A 104 -2.91 -5.63 -10.36
N THR A 105 -4.01 -6.18 -9.84
CA THR A 105 -4.20 -7.63 -9.69
C THR A 105 -4.25 -8.34 -11.04
N LEU A 106 -4.82 -7.73 -12.08
CA LEU A 106 -4.83 -8.28 -13.44
C LEU A 106 -3.43 -8.31 -14.06
N VAL A 107 -2.65 -7.24 -13.90
CA VAL A 107 -1.26 -7.16 -14.38
C VAL A 107 -0.38 -8.19 -13.66
N ILE A 108 -0.52 -8.33 -12.34
CA ILE A 108 0.21 -9.34 -11.56
C ILE A 108 -0.22 -10.77 -11.93
N ARG A 109 -1.51 -11.00 -12.23
CA ARG A 109 -1.99 -12.30 -12.73
C ARG A 109 -1.35 -12.71 -14.05
N GLN A 110 -0.85 -11.77 -14.85
CA GLN A 110 -0.12 -12.06 -16.08
C GLN A 110 1.36 -12.39 -15.85
N VAL A 111 1.92 -12.11 -14.67
CA VAL A 111 3.23 -12.62 -14.25
C VAL A 111 3.08 -14.08 -13.83
N LYS A 112 2.77 -14.96 -14.80
CA LYS A 112 2.99 -16.39 -14.69
C LYS A 112 4.37 -16.71 -15.25
N GLY A 113 5.32 -16.85 -14.33
CA GLY A 113 6.71 -17.24 -14.57
C GLY A 113 7.55 -16.54 -13.52
N VAL A 114 8.20 -17.21 -12.56
CA VAL A 114 8.88 -18.50 -12.59
C VAL A 114 8.74 -19.17 -11.22
N ARG A 115 8.78 -20.50 -11.22
CA ARG A 115 8.82 -21.38 -10.03
C ARG A 115 10.14 -21.25 -9.29
#